data_AF-A0A2E8RDD1-F1
#
_entry.id   AF-A0A2E8RDD1-F1
#
_cell.length_a   1.000
_cell.length_b   1.000
_cell.length_c   1.000
_cell.angle_alpha   90.00
_cell.angle_beta   90.00
_cell.angle_gamma   90.00
#
_symmetry.space_group_name_H-M   'P 1'
#
loop_
_entity.id
_entity.type
_entity.pdbx_description
1 polymer ?
#
loop_
_entity_poly.entity_id
_entity_poly.type
_entity_poly.pdbx_seq_one_letter_code
_entity_poly.pdbx_strand_id
1 'polypeptide(L)'
;MRIRGDFEQSSMLLRKSLIEFALAGGWREAINLIDRHPELLASVTSRFQLYLRVCADAIAGRNEIATQRIMEYVSQREPSEDSEDRDVVKRRLEVLDRALRYASEHRLPEDPFRGRVLAAQMMMRRKQPGRRNELEGRFLMELNERKDVLAITLIAQEVADISQIRGLRMFETAIQSENFDSRQIQTLVRSQKALFRRHSNNIPVRQRRSLSNLSLRPLVLVDTNILIDALKDDLLGQISQDNYGTFDWTVERAFVWMLKRRSEEGRVHLCIPMSAEAEFLNRTRSPKIARALFSDVHIDNKVWKSTVTSKLLQQRVEYILRTFGKFRAEVDMDAKLEVDLDTFLIRHSEIFQKVTEAKQLARDDPPPRSEIDGRDIYPEPGDLDIMRDSTIHAASTIPDVGCVLVATRDSDFTLISRALHDDFGFDAISTAQQLNSHILRN
;
A
#
# COMPACT_ATOMS: atom_id res chain seq x y z
N MET A 1 -13.06 25.77 22.19
CA MET A 1 -12.69 25.65 20.75
C MET A 1 -11.43 24.80 20.71
N ARG A 2 -11.54 23.50 20.37
CA ARG A 2 -10.50 22.48 20.61
C ARG A 2 -9.50 22.45 19.44
N ILE A 3 -8.22 22.68 19.74
CA ILE A 3 -7.04 22.53 18.87
C ILE A 3 -6.76 21.02 18.70
N ARG A 4 -7.74 20.25 18.19
CA ARG A 4 -7.74 18.78 18.26
C ARG A 4 -7.25 18.07 17.01
N GLY A 5 -6.89 18.79 15.94
CA GLY A 5 -6.65 18.15 14.64
C GLY A 5 -5.88 18.98 13.62
N ASP A 6 -5.25 20.10 13.98
CA ASP A 6 -4.67 21.00 12.97
C ASP A 6 -3.50 20.33 12.22
N PHE A 7 -2.54 19.70 12.91
CA PHE A 7 -1.40 19.07 12.23
C PHE A 7 -1.77 17.86 11.38
N GLU A 8 -2.48 16.87 11.95
CA GLU A 8 -2.85 15.65 11.20
C GLU A 8 -3.80 15.95 10.04
N GLN A 9 -4.81 16.81 10.27
CA GLN A 9 -5.74 17.20 9.19
C GLN A 9 -5.03 18.09 8.16
N SER A 10 -4.21 19.05 8.58
CA SER A 10 -3.43 19.89 7.66
C SER A 10 -2.45 19.04 6.84
N SER A 11 -1.71 18.12 7.47
CA SER A 11 -0.79 17.21 6.79
C SER A 11 -1.53 16.30 5.80
N MET A 12 -2.69 15.75 6.19
CA MET A 12 -3.54 14.98 5.28
C MET A 12 -4.07 15.82 4.11
N LEU A 13 -4.51 17.06 4.36
CA LEU A 13 -5.01 17.99 3.34
C LEU A 13 -3.90 18.43 2.38
N LEU A 14 -2.72 18.74 2.89
CA LEU A 14 -1.54 19.10 2.13
C LEU A 14 -1.09 17.92 1.27
N ARG A 15 -1.06 16.70 1.83
CA ARG A 15 -0.77 15.48 1.07
C ARG A 15 -1.81 15.25 -0.01
N LYS A 16 -3.10 15.41 0.27
CA LYS A 16 -4.16 15.30 -0.74
C LYS A 16 -3.96 16.34 -1.85
N SER A 17 -3.71 17.59 -1.49
CA SER A 17 -3.44 18.67 -2.43
C SER A 17 -2.23 18.35 -3.32
N LEU A 18 -1.16 17.82 -2.75
CA LEU A 18 0.02 17.39 -3.48
C LEU A 18 -0.29 16.29 -4.51
N ILE A 19 -1.13 15.33 -4.13
CA ILE A 19 -1.59 14.26 -5.02
C ILE A 19 -2.45 14.83 -6.15
N GLU A 20 -3.40 15.71 -5.84
CA GLU A 20 -4.26 16.35 -6.84
C GLU A 20 -3.46 17.21 -7.82
N PHE A 21 -2.46 17.97 -7.35
CA PHE A 21 -1.54 18.69 -8.23
C PHE A 21 -0.80 17.73 -9.16
N ALA A 22 -0.31 16.60 -8.65
CA ALA A 22 0.32 15.59 -9.47
C ALA A 22 -0.66 14.98 -10.49
N LEU A 23 -1.89 14.68 -10.10
CA LEU A 23 -2.91 14.14 -11.00
C LEU A 23 -3.26 15.14 -12.13
N ALA A 24 -3.31 16.43 -11.81
CA ALA A 24 -3.62 17.49 -12.75
C ALA A 24 -2.44 17.93 -13.64
N GLY A 25 -1.26 17.35 -13.46
CA GLY A 25 -0.05 17.78 -14.17
C GLY A 25 0.58 19.08 -13.67
N GLY A 26 0.16 19.57 -12.50
CA GLY A 26 0.72 20.73 -11.80
C GLY A 26 2.01 20.40 -11.05
N TRP A 27 3.03 19.90 -11.75
CA TRP A 27 4.27 19.40 -11.15
C TRP A 27 5.04 20.46 -10.39
N ARG A 28 5.08 21.69 -10.92
CA ARG A 28 5.78 22.81 -10.32
C ARG A 28 5.08 23.27 -9.04
N GLU A 29 3.76 23.30 -9.06
CA GLU A 29 2.91 23.63 -7.92
C GLU A 29 3.08 22.57 -6.82
N ALA A 30 3.15 21.29 -7.19
CA ALA A 30 3.46 20.19 -6.27
C ALA A 30 4.86 20.32 -5.64
N ILE A 31 5.88 20.63 -6.43
CA ILE A 31 7.26 20.85 -5.93
C ILE A 31 7.30 22.06 -5.00
N ASN A 32 6.71 23.19 -5.39
CA ASN A 32 6.64 24.38 -4.57
C ASN A 32 5.93 24.12 -3.23
N LEU A 33 4.91 23.25 -3.23
CA LEU A 33 4.21 22.87 -2.00
C LEU A 33 5.13 22.08 -1.06
N ILE A 34 5.93 21.14 -1.59
CA ILE A 34 6.93 20.39 -0.81
C ILE A 34 7.99 21.34 -0.25
N ASP A 35 8.52 22.24 -1.09
CA ASP A 35 9.60 23.14 -0.70
C ASP A 35 9.14 24.18 0.35
N ARG A 36 7.86 24.57 0.35
CA ARG A 36 7.27 25.51 1.33
C ARG A 36 6.86 24.85 2.64
N HIS A 37 6.63 23.53 2.64
CA HIS A 37 6.15 22.79 3.80
C HIS A 37 7.10 21.61 4.08
N PRO A 38 8.18 21.84 4.87
CA PRO A 38 9.13 20.79 5.23
C PRO A 38 8.48 19.55 5.87
N GLU A 39 7.35 19.71 6.57
CA GLU A 39 6.54 18.56 7.05
C GLU A 39 6.13 17.58 5.94
N LEU A 40 5.88 18.08 4.73
CA LEU A 40 5.53 17.23 3.60
C LEU A 40 6.73 16.47 3.09
N LEU A 41 7.92 17.08 3.14
CA LEU A 41 9.15 16.50 2.61
C LEU A 41 9.49 15.19 3.33
N ALA A 42 9.28 15.14 4.65
CA ALA A 42 9.42 13.91 5.43
C ALA A 42 8.37 12.86 5.05
N SER A 43 7.12 13.27 4.77
CA SER A 43 6.02 12.35 4.42
C SER A 43 6.03 11.83 2.97
N VAL A 44 6.85 12.44 2.12
CA VAL A 44 6.86 12.21 0.67
C VAL A 44 8.08 11.39 0.28
N THR A 45 7.84 10.22 -0.32
CA THR A 45 8.89 9.28 -0.66
C THR A 45 9.85 9.84 -1.71
N SER A 46 11.13 9.43 -1.63
CA SER A 46 12.16 9.81 -2.61
C SER A 46 11.75 9.47 -4.05
N ARG A 47 10.96 8.40 -4.24
CA ARG A 47 10.43 8.01 -5.55
C ARG A 47 9.35 8.97 -6.05
N PHE A 48 8.45 9.44 -5.19
CA PHE A 48 7.46 10.45 -5.57
C PHE A 48 8.13 11.80 -5.87
N GLN A 49 9.14 12.19 -5.08
CA GLN A 49 9.92 13.41 -5.37
C GLN A 49 10.64 13.30 -6.72
N LEU A 50 11.25 12.16 -7.02
CA LEU A 50 11.84 11.89 -8.32
C LEU A 50 10.79 12.04 -9.43
N TYR A 51 9.62 11.41 -9.27
CA TYR A 51 8.52 11.50 -10.23
C TYR A 51 8.13 12.95 -10.53
N LEU A 52 7.87 13.76 -9.51
CA LEU A 52 7.49 15.16 -9.67
C LEU A 52 8.58 15.98 -10.36
N ARG A 53 9.85 15.84 -9.93
CA ARG A 53 10.98 16.60 -10.46
C ARG A 53 11.29 16.22 -11.92
N VAL A 54 11.23 14.94 -12.26
CA VAL A 54 11.40 14.46 -13.64
C VAL A 54 10.29 14.97 -14.54
N CYS A 55 9.03 14.96 -14.08
CA CYS A 55 7.91 15.49 -14.86
C CYS A 55 8.03 16.99 -15.10
N ALA A 56 8.36 17.75 -14.06
CA ALA A 56 8.57 19.19 -14.16
C ALA A 56 9.69 19.54 -15.15
N ASP A 57 10.81 18.81 -15.12
CA ASP A 57 11.93 19.05 -16.04
C ASP A 57 11.60 18.68 -17.48
N ALA A 58 10.94 17.54 -17.70
CA ALA A 58 10.58 17.09 -19.03
C ALA A 58 9.59 18.06 -19.71
N ILE A 59 8.60 18.57 -18.98
CA ILE A 59 7.66 19.59 -19.51
C ILE A 59 8.33 20.93 -19.74
N ALA A 60 9.36 21.28 -18.96
CA ALA A 60 10.21 22.44 -19.23
C ALA A 60 11.18 22.23 -20.41
N GLY A 61 11.08 21.11 -21.15
CA GLY A 61 11.96 20.77 -22.28
C GLY A 61 13.34 20.27 -21.87
N ARG A 62 13.62 20.12 -20.58
CA ARG A 62 14.92 19.69 -20.01
C ARG A 62 15.01 18.17 -19.92
N ASN A 63 14.81 17.51 -21.05
CA ASN A 63 14.71 16.07 -21.17
C ASN A 63 15.97 15.31 -20.72
N GLU A 64 17.15 15.85 -21.01
CA GLU A 64 18.44 15.25 -20.62
C GLU A 64 18.61 15.27 -19.10
N ILE A 65 18.32 16.41 -18.47
CA ILE A 65 18.37 16.57 -17.01
C ILE A 65 17.38 15.62 -16.35
N ALA A 66 16.15 15.51 -16.89
CA ALA A 66 15.14 14.60 -16.39
C ALA A 66 15.62 13.13 -16.43
N THR A 67 16.25 12.71 -17.53
CA THR A 67 16.83 11.36 -17.65
C THR A 67 18.04 11.16 -16.74
N GLN A 68 18.90 12.18 -16.57
CA GLN A 68 20.04 12.13 -15.67
C GLN A 68 19.62 11.95 -14.20
N ARG A 69 18.57 12.65 -13.73
CA ARG A 69 18.06 12.46 -12.36
C ARG A 69 17.62 11.03 -12.08
N ILE A 70 17.01 10.36 -13.07
CA ILE A 70 16.63 8.94 -12.95
C ILE A 70 17.89 8.08 -12.78
N MET A 71 18.92 8.33 -13.58
CA MET A 71 20.19 7.61 -13.52
C MET A 71 20.91 7.82 -12.17
N GLU A 72 20.90 9.03 -11.64
CA GLU A 72 21.45 9.37 -10.32
C GLU A 72 20.69 8.64 -9.21
N TYR A 73 19.35 8.68 -9.23
CA TYR A 73 18.51 7.96 -8.27
C TYR A 73 18.78 6.45 -8.27
N VAL A 74 18.92 5.85 -9.45
CA VAL A 74 19.23 4.42 -9.59
C VAL A 74 20.63 4.11 -9.05
N SER A 75 21.60 4.98 -9.31
CA SER A 75 22.99 4.81 -8.85
C SER A 75 23.12 4.96 -7.34
N GLN A 76 22.31 5.81 -6.70
CA GLN A 76 22.25 5.95 -5.24
C GLN A 76 21.66 4.71 -4.57
N ARG A 77 20.66 4.06 -5.19
CA ARG A 77 20.05 2.83 -4.65
C ARG A 77 20.90 1.58 -4.85
N GLU A 78 21.64 1.54 -5.95
CA GLU A 78 22.57 0.45 -6.27
C GLU A 78 23.98 1.04 -6.45
N PRO A 79 24.65 1.42 -5.35
CA PRO A 79 26.01 1.93 -5.41
C PRO A 79 26.96 0.83 -5.85
N SER A 80 27.92 1.19 -6.71
CA SER A 80 29.00 0.29 -7.14
C SER A 80 30.20 1.13 -7.52
N GLU A 81 31.39 0.69 -7.12
CA GLU A 81 32.67 1.23 -7.59
C GLU A 81 32.90 0.89 -9.06
N ASP A 82 32.37 -0.24 -9.52
CA ASP A 82 32.48 -0.71 -10.89
C ASP A 82 31.11 -0.70 -11.59
N SER A 83 30.82 0.40 -12.29
CA SER A 83 29.51 0.64 -12.89
C SER A 83 29.21 -0.20 -14.14
N GLU A 84 30.22 -0.91 -14.65
CA GLU A 84 30.14 -1.75 -15.86
C GLU A 84 29.94 -3.24 -15.55
N ASP A 85 30.00 -3.62 -14.27
CA ASP A 85 29.69 -4.99 -13.83
C ASP A 85 28.27 -5.40 -14.27
N ARG A 86 28.16 -6.56 -14.91
CA ARG A 86 26.90 -7.11 -15.42
C ARG A 86 25.87 -7.29 -14.31
N ASP A 87 26.29 -7.67 -13.11
CA ASP A 87 25.35 -7.88 -12.01
C ASP A 87 24.82 -6.56 -11.45
N VAL A 88 25.66 -5.52 -11.41
CA VAL A 88 25.26 -4.15 -11.05
C VAL A 88 24.28 -3.60 -12.08
N VAL A 89 24.57 -3.74 -13.38
CA VAL A 89 23.67 -3.31 -14.46
C VAL A 89 22.33 -4.03 -14.37
N LYS A 90 22.34 -5.34 -14.08
CA LYS A 90 21.11 -6.13 -13.88
C LYS A 90 20.27 -5.58 -12.72
N ARG A 91 20.87 -5.35 -11.54
CA ARG A 91 20.15 -4.78 -10.38
C ARG A 91 19.60 -3.38 -10.67
N ARG A 92 20.38 -2.51 -11.32
CA ARG A 92 19.94 -1.17 -11.73
C ARG A 92 18.78 -1.20 -12.74
N LEU A 93 18.81 -2.13 -13.68
CA LEU A 93 17.68 -2.35 -14.60
C LEU A 93 16.42 -2.80 -13.87
N GLU A 94 16.53 -3.62 -12.81
CA GLU A 94 15.40 -4.00 -11.98
C GLU A 94 14.82 -2.80 -11.22
N VAL A 95 15.66 -1.86 -10.74
CA VAL A 95 15.21 -0.60 -10.15
C VAL A 95 14.44 0.23 -11.19
N LEU A 96 14.96 0.35 -12.42
CA LEU A 96 14.28 1.04 -13.51
C LEU A 96 12.95 0.36 -13.91
N ASP A 97 12.91 -0.98 -13.94
CA ASP A 97 11.68 -1.75 -14.23
C ASP A 97 10.60 -1.50 -13.16
N ARG A 98 10.98 -1.24 -11.90
CA ARG A 98 10.05 -0.78 -10.85
C ARG A 98 9.63 0.67 -11.09
N ALA A 99 10.58 1.57 -11.37
CA ALA A 99 10.29 2.97 -11.63
C ALA A 99 9.33 3.15 -12.81
N LEU A 100 9.47 2.35 -13.87
CA LEU A 100 8.62 2.42 -15.07
C LEU A 100 7.12 2.29 -14.76
N ARG A 101 6.77 1.56 -13.70
CA ARG A 101 5.38 1.30 -13.29
C ARG A 101 4.90 2.18 -12.17
N TYR A 102 5.76 3.04 -11.65
CA TYR A 102 5.45 3.87 -10.50
C TYR A 102 4.18 4.70 -10.73
N ALA A 103 4.08 5.37 -11.89
CA ALA A 103 2.94 6.20 -12.21
C ALA A 103 1.63 5.37 -12.27
N SER A 104 1.64 4.23 -12.95
CA SER A 104 0.45 3.38 -13.10
C SER A 104 0.02 2.71 -11.78
N GLU A 105 0.97 2.23 -10.98
CA GLU A 105 0.71 1.65 -9.65
C GLU A 105 0.04 2.65 -8.69
N HIS A 106 0.35 3.94 -8.84
CA HIS A 106 -0.22 5.03 -8.05
C HIS A 106 -1.32 5.83 -8.76
N ARG A 107 -1.75 5.41 -9.96
CA ARG A 107 -2.77 6.09 -10.79
C ARG A 107 -2.42 7.55 -11.12
N LEU A 108 -1.14 7.83 -11.28
CA LEU A 108 -0.59 9.13 -11.70
C LEU A 108 -0.43 9.15 -13.23
N PRO A 109 -0.38 10.34 -13.86
CA PRO A 109 -0.05 10.47 -15.28
C PRO A 109 1.26 9.76 -15.63
N GLU A 110 1.21 8.85 -16.61
CA GLU A 110 2.38 8.04 -16.99
C GLU A 110 3.45 8.89 -17.68
N ASP A 111 3.06 9.73 -18.63
CA ASP A 111 3.97 10.63 -19.33
C ASP A 111 4.00 12.02 -18.69
N PRO A 112 5.18 12.69 -18.69
CA PRO A 112 6.41 12.31 -19.41
C PRO A 112 7.33 11.34 -18.66
N PHE A 113 7.00 10.94 -17.42
CA PHE A 113 7.87 10.14 -16.55
C PHE A 113 8.27 8.80 -17.18
N ARG A 114 7.28 8.03 -17.64
CA ARG A 114 7.47 6.71 -18.27
C ARG A 114 8.42 6.81 -19.46
N GLY A 115 8.21 7.78 -20.35
CA GLY A 115 9.11 8.04 -21.47
C GLY A 115 10.56 8.34 -21.04
N ARG A 116 10.76 9.10 -19.95
CA ARG A 116 12.11 9.38 -19.41
C ARG A 116 12.77 8.15 -18.78
N VAL A 117 12.01 7.28 -18.10
CA VAL A 117 12.51 6.01 -17.56
C VAL A 117 12.94 5.07 -18.69
N LEU A 118 12.15 4.97 -19.77
CA LEU A 118 12.51 4.20 -20.96
C LEU A 118 13.81 4.73 -21.60
N ALA A 119 13.96 6.06 -21.68
CA ALA A 119 15.20 6.66 -22.16
C ALA A 119 16.42 6.28 -21.29
N ALA A 120 16.28 6.32 -19.96
CA ALA A 120 17.32 5.87 -19.03
C ALA A 120 17.68 4.38 -19.23
N GLN A 121 16.67 3.51 -19.37
CA GLN A 121 16.87 2.08 -19.66
C GLN A 121 17.64 1.89 -20.98
N MET A 122 17.27 2.62 -22.04
CA MET A 122 17.96 2.55 -23.33
C MET A 122 19.42 3.01 -23.21
N MET A 123 19.70 4.08 -22.46
CA MET A 123 21.08 4.53 -22.21
C MET A 123 21.91 3.47 -21.48
N MET A 124 21.34 2.80 -20.48
CA MET A 124 22.03 1.71 -19.77
C MET A 124 22.26 0.49 -20.66
N ARG A 125 21.28 0.14 -21.50
CA ARG A 125 21.33 -1.04 -22.37
C ARG A 125 22.21 -0.88 -23.60
N ARG A 126 22.37 0.34 -24.13
CA ARG A 126 23.31 0.62 -25.24
C ARG A 126 24.75 0.26 -24.91
N LYS A 127 25.09 0.16 -23.62
CA LYS A 127 26.42 -0.28 -23.16
C LYS A 127 26.61 -1.81 -23.20
N GLN A 128 25.56 -2.62 -23.36
CA GLN A 128 25.66 -4.09 -23.44
C GLN A 128 24.56 -4.70 -24.37
N PRO A 129 24.90 -5.14 -25.60
CA PRO A 129 23.97 -5.93 -26.41
C PRO A 129 23.75 -7.32 -25.78
N GLY A 130 22.50 -7.75 -25.64
CA GLY A 130 22.17 -9.06 -25.08
C GLY A 130 20.75 -9.51 -25.42
N ARG A 131 20.48 -10.82 -25.26
CA ARG A 131 19.19 -11.48 -25.58
C ARG A 131 17.96 -10.75 -25.01
N ARG A 132 18.10 -10.13 -23.84
CA ARG A 132 17.04 -9.31 -23.22
C ARG A 132 16.62 -8.10 -24.06
N ASN A 133 17.58 -7.40 -24.69
CA ASN A 133 17.30 -6.23 -25.52
C ASN A 133 16.63 -6.64 -26.84
N GLU A 134 17.05 -7.79 -27.39
CA GLU A 134 16.43 -8.36 -28.60
C GLU A 134 14.95 -8.71 -28.36
N LEU A 135 14.65 -9.39 -27.25
CA LEU A 135 13.27 -9.77 -26.91
C LEU A 135 12.37 -8.55 -26.69
N GLU A 136 12.87 -7.48 -26.09
CA GLU A 136 12.07 -6.26 -25.91
C GLU A 136 11.87 -5.48 -27.21
N GLY A 137 12.89 -5.42 -28.08
CA GLY A 137 12.75 -4.83 -29.41
C GLY A 137 11.72 -5.59 -30.24
N ARG A 138 11.78 -6.93 -30.22
CA ARG A 138 10.76 -7.79 -30.85
C ARG A 138 9.38 -7.54 -30.24
N PHE A 139 9.27 -7.46 -28.91
CA PHE A 139 7.99 -7.17 -28.25
C PHE A 139 7.38 -5.85 -28.72
N LEU A 140 8.18 -4.76 -28.78
CA LEU A 140 7.68 -3.46 -29.22
C LEU A 140 7.27 -3.44 -30.70
N MET A 141 8.00 -4.16 -31.56
CA MET A 141 7.64 -4.34 -32.97
C MET A 141 6.31 -5.10 -33.10
N GLU A 142 6.15 -6.21 -32.38
CA GLU A 142 4.91 -6.98 -32.38
C GLU A 142 3.74 -6.19 -31.76
N LEU A 143 4.01 -5.36 -30.75
CA LEU A 143 3.01 -4.57 -30.07
C LEU A 143 2.44 -3.44 -30.95
N ASN A 144 3.30 -2.73 -31.67
CA ASN A 144 2.93 -1.48 -32.36
C ASN A 144 2.69 -1.68 -33.86
N GLU A 145 3.46 -2.55 -34.53
CA GLU A 145 3.42 -2.69 -35.99
C GLU A 145 2.58 -3.89 -36.41
N ARG A 146 2.95 -5.09 -35.94
CA ARG A 146 2.37 -6.35 -36.43
C ARG A 146 1.09 -6.76 -35.71
N LYS A 147 0.96 -6.39 -34.43
CA LYS A 147 -0.17 -6.68 -33.55
C LYS A 147 -0.48 -8.19 -33.46
N ASP A 148 0.56 -9.02 -33.45
CA ASP A 148 0.44 -10.48 -33.34
C ASP A 148 0.41 -10.95 -31.87
N VAL A 149 -0.76 -11.46 -31.46
CA VAL A 149 -1.02 -12.00 -30.12
C VAL A 149 -0.17 -13.24 -29.82
N LEU A 150 0.06 -14.11 -30.81
CA LEU A 150 0.85 -15.32 -30.63
C LEU A 150 2.32 -14.97 -30.41
N ALA A 151 2.86 -14.07 -31.23
CA ALA A 151 4.23 -13.60 -31.09
C ALA A 151 4.45 -12.93 -29.73
N ILE A 152 3.53 -12.06 -29.28
CA ILE A 152 3.57 -11.45 -27.95
C ILE A 152 3.57 -12.51 -26.85
N THR A 153 2.71 -13.52 -26.97
CA THR A 153 2.62 -14.60 -25.99
C THR A 153 3.94 -15.38 -25.89
N LEU A 154 4.53 -15.74 -27.03
CA LEU A 154 5.81 -16.46 -27.07
C LEU A 154 6.96 -15.62 -26.50
N ILE A 155 7.05 -14.34 -26.86
CA ILE A 155 8.08 -13.43 -26.32
C ILE A 155 7.92 -13.27 -24.81
N ALA A 156 6.69 -13.08 -24.32
CA ALA A 156 6.44 -12.94 -22.89
C ALA A 156 6.79 -14.22 -22.11
N GLN A 157 6.54 -15.41 -22.69
CA GLN A 157 6.96 -16.69 -22.11
C GLN A 157 8.49 -16.83 -22.07
N GLU A 158 9.18 -16.50 -23.16
CA GLU A 158 10.64 -16.54 -23.23
C GLU A 158 11.28 -15.56 -22.23
N VAL A 159 10.69 -14.37 -22.08
CA VAL A 159 11.11 -13.40 -21.06
C VAL A 159 10.83 -13.91 -19.65
N ALA A 160 9.74 -14.65 -19.44
CA ALA A 160 9.40 -15.22 -18.13
C ALA A 160 10.40 -16.28 -17.67
N ASP A 161 11.03 -17.01 -18.60
CA ASP A 161 12.14 -17.93 -18.28
C ASP A 161 13.37 -17.19 -17.72
N ILE A 162 13.51 -15.90 -18.03
CA ILE A 162 14.58 -15.03 -17.52
C ILE A 162 14.14 -14.22 -16.29
N SER A 163 12.91 -13.70 -16.31
CA SER A 163 12.29 -12.90 -15.26
C SER A 163 10.77 -13.06 -15.31
N GLN A 164 10.26 -13.92 -14.43
CA GLN A 164 8.85 -14.33 -14.39
C GLN A 164 7.90 -13.14 -14.29
N ILE A 165 8.19 -12.21 -13.37
CA ILE A 165 7.39 -11.00 -13.22
C ILE A 165 7.40 -10.16 -14.49
N ARG A 166 8.55 -10.02 -15.17
CA ARG A 166 8.65 -9.20 -16.38
C ARG A 166 7.84 -9.76 -17.55
N GLY A 167 7.80 -11.08 -17.72
CA GLY A 167 6.93 -11.72 -18.71
C GLY A 167 5.45 -11.40 -18.46
N LEU A 168 4.99 -11.51 -17.21
CA LEU A 168 3.61 -11.15 -16.83
C LEU A 168 3.29 -9.67 -17.05
N ARG A 169 4.29 -8.84 -16.82
CA ARG A 169 4.24 -7.38 -17.02
C ARG A 169 4.14 -7.00 -18.51
N MET A 170 4.71 -7.79 -19.42
CA MET A 170 4.54 -7.59 -20.87
C MET A 170 3.08 -7.80 -21.30
N PHE A 171 2.39 -8.79 -20.73
CA PHE A 171 0.95 -8.96 -20.98
C PHE A 171 0.13 -7.74 -20.52
N GLU A 172 0.38 -7.21 -19.32
CA GLU A 172 -0.30 -5.97 -18.86
C GLU A 172 -0.12 -4.83 -19.86
N THR A 173 1.11 -4.65 -20.35
CA THR A 173 1.45 -3.60 -21.31
C THR A 173 0.71 -3.80 -22.63
N ALA A 174 0.64 -5.04 -23.12
CA ALA A 174 -0.09 -5.37 -24.34
C ALA A 174 -1.60 -5.15 -24.18
N ILE A 175 -2.19 -5.58 -23.06
CA ILE A 175 -3.62 -5.42 -22.77
C ILE A 175 -4.00 -3.93 -22.67
N GLN A 176 -3.15 -3.10 -22.06
CA GLN A 176 -3.37 -1.67 -21.88
C GLN A 176 -3.04 -0.81 -23.10
N SER A 177 -2.42 -1.39 -24.14
CA SER A 177 -1.95 -0.63 -25.31
C SER A 177 -3.04 -0.13 -26.26
N GLU A 178 -4.30 -0.53 -26.05
CA GLU A 178 -5.45 -0.26 -26.94
C GLU A 178 -5.26 -0.75 -28.39
N ASN A 179 -4.18 -1.49 -28.68
CA ASN A 179 -3.84 -1.97 -30.02
C ASN A 179 -4.61 -3.23 -30.43
N PHE A 180 -5.30 -3.89 -29.51
CA PHE A 180 -5.94 -5.19 -29.69
C PHE A 180 -7.45 -5.12 -29.49
N ASP A 181 -8.17 -5.97 -30.22
CA ASP A 181 -9.62 -6.12 -30.02
C ASP A 181 -9.97 -6.92 -28.74
N SER A 182 -11.25 -6.95 -28.37
CA SER A 182 -11.70 -7.62 -27.14
C SER A 182 -11.40 -9.13 -27.10
N ARG A 183 -11.39 -9.84 -28.25
CA ARG A 183 -11.10 -11.29 -28.30
C ARG A 183 -9.60 -11.54 -28.11
N GLN A 184 -8.77 -10.71 -28.73
CA GLN A 184 -7.32 -10.71 -28.60
C GLN A 184 -6.91 -10.37 -27.15
N ILE A 185 -7.52 -9.35 -26.55
CA ILE A 185 -7.33 -9.01 -25.12
C ILE A 185 -7.69 -10.20 -24.23
N GLN A 186 -8.84 -10.84 -24.44
CA GLN A 186 -9.22 -12.03 -23.65
C GLN A 186 -8.20 -13.17 -23.80
N THR A 187 -7.61 -13.33 -24.99
CA THR A 187 -6.56 -14.32 -25.23
C THR A 187 -5.29 -13.98 -24.45
N LEU A 188 -4.84 -12.73 -24.49
CA LEU A 188 -3.70 -12.23 -23.71
C LEU A 188 -3.92 -12.42 -22.20
N VAL A 189 -5.11 -12.09 -21.69
CA VAL A 189 -5.47 -12.29 -20.28
C VAL A 189 -5.43 -13.78 -19.90
N ARG A 190 -5.93 -14.68 -20.76
CA ARG A 190 -5.88 -16.12 -20.51
C ARG A 190 -4.43 -16.63 -20.47
N SER A 191 -3.60 -16.20 -21.42
CA SER A 191 -2.17 -16.53 -21.46
C SER A 191 -1.43 -16.02 -20.22
N GLN A 192 -1.72 -14.79 -19.80
CA GLN A 192 -1.16 -14.20 -18.59
C GLN A 192 -1.56 -15.00 -17.33
N LYS A 193 -2.84 -15.36 -17.19
CA LYS A 193 -3.33 -16.19 -16.07
C LYS A 193 -2.67 -17.56 -16.04
N ALA A 194 -2.47 -18.20 -17.20
CA ALA A 194 -1.77 -19.47 -17.30
C ALA A 194 -0.30 -19.34 -16.87
N LEU A 195 0.39 -18.30 -17.33
CA LEU A 195 1.77 -18.02 -16.95
C LEU A 195 1.89 -17.73 -15.45
N PHE A 196 0.97 -16.95 -14.88
CA PHE A 196 0.98 -16.63 -13.45
C PHE A 196 0.82 -17.90 -12.61
N ARG A 197 -0.13 -18.77 -12.96
CA ARG A 197 -0.33 -20.05 -12.24
C ARG A 197 0.92 -20.94 -12.23
N ARG A 198 1.74 -20.90 -13.29
CA ARG A 198 3.00 -21.67 -13.36
C ARG A 198 4.08 -21.11 -12.44
N HIS A 199 4.08 -19.80 -12.18
CA HIS A 199 5.17 -19.10 -11.49
C HIS A 199 4.77 -18.42 -10.18
N SER A 200 3.51 -18.49 -9.75
CA SER A 200 2.96 -17.74 -8.61
C SER A 200 3.77 -17.94 -7.32
N ASN A 201 4.25 -19.16 -7.11
CA ASN A 201 5.00 -19.56 -5.91
C ASN A 201 6.39 -18.91 -5.81
N ASN A 202 6.84 -18.24 -6.87
CA ASN A 202 8.15 -17.58 -6.95
C ASN A 202 8.02 -16.05 -7.08
N ILE A 203 6.80 -15.52 -7.13
CA ILE A 203 6.54 -14.09 -7.31
C ILE A 203 6.01 -13.53 -5.98
N PRO A 204 6.79 -12.70 -5.26
CA PRO A 204 6.37 -12.06 -4.02
C PRO A 204 5.10 -11.22 -4.20
N VAL A 205 4.24 -11.16 -3.18
CA VAL A 205 3.00 -10.38 -3.19
C VAL A 205 3.24 -8.91 -3.54
N ARG A 206 4.31 -8.29 -3.01
CA ARG A 206 4.69 -6.89 -3.29
C ARG A 206 4.89 -6.58 -4.78
N GLN A 207 5.17 -7.59 -5.62
CA GLN A 207 5.36 -7.42 -7.06
C GLN A 207 4.06 -7.57 -7.87
N ARG A 208 3.01 -8.14 -7.27
CA ARG A 208 1.78 -8.55 -7.95
C ARG A 208 0.76 -7.42 -8.14
N ARG A 209 0.88 -6.31 -7.40
CA ARG A 209 -0.01 -5.14 -7.51
C ARG A 209 -0.17 -4.65 -8.96
N SER A 210 0.92 -4.67 -9.71
CA SER A 210 0.95 -4.24 -11.11
C SER A 210 0.24 -5.19 -12.10
N LEU A 211 -0.24 -6.34 -11.64
CA LEU A 211 -0.88 -7.38 -12.44
C LEU A 211 -2.41 -7.25 -12.35
N SER A 212 -2.92 -6.14 -12.88
CA SER A 212 -4.32 -5.72 -12.76
C SER A 212 -5.32 -6.68 -13.41
N ASN A 213 -4.92 -7.46 -14.40
CA ASN A 213 -5.82 -8.35 -15.14
C ASN A 213 -5.99 -9.74 -14.52
N LEU A 214 -5.25 -10.03 -13.43
CA LEU A 214 -5.32 -11.31 -12.74
C LEU A 214 -6.46 -11.41 -11.71
N SER A 215 -7.10 -10.27 -11.36
CA SER A 215 -8.17 -10.21 -10.34
C SER A 215 -7.76 -10.79 -8.98
N LEU A 216 -6.49 -10.60 -8.60
CA LEU A 216 -5.96 -11.06 -7.31
C LEU A 216 -6.59 -10.28 -6.15
N ARG A 217 -6.78 -10.93 -5.00
CA ARG A 217 -7.48 -10.36 -3.86
C ARG A 217 -6.50 -9.63 -2.93
N PRO A 218 -6.86 -8.48 -2.35
CA PRO A 218 -6.09 -7.89 -1.27
C PRO A 218 -6.14 -8.76 -0.01
N LEU A 219 -5.01 -8.89 0.68
CA LEU A 219 -4.93 -9.33 2.06
C LEU A 219 -4.94 -8.09 2.96
N VAL A 220 -5.94 -7.98 3.82
CA VAL A 220 -6.12 -6.85 4.73
C VAL A 220 -5.87 -7.30 6.16
N LEU A 221 -4.81 -6.77 6.78
CA LEU A 221 -4.51 -6.91 8.19
C LEU A 221 -5.34 -5.89 8.95
N VAL A 222 -6.14 -6.34 9.90
CA VAL A 222 -7.12 -5.51 10.61
C VAL A 222 -6.56 -5.10 11.97
N ASP A 223 -6.34 -3.81 12.14
CA ASP A 223 -5.85 -3.22 13.38
C ASP A 223 -6.92 -3.21 14.49
N THR A 224 -6.50 -3.13 15.76
CA THR A 224 -7.36 -3.14 16.94
C THR A 224 -8.38 -2.00 16.92
N ASN A 225 -8.02 -0.82 16.42
CA ASN A 225 -8.96 0.29 16.31
C ASN A 225 -10.16 -0.01 15.39
N ILE A 226 -9.98 -0.82 14.34
CA ILE A 226 -11.06 -1.23 13.44
C ILE A 226 -11.94 -2.29 14.11
N LEU A 227 -11.34 -3.23 14.85
CA LEU A 227 -12.06 -4.24 15.61
C LEU A 227 -12.93 -3.62 16.73
N ILE A 228 -12.37 -2.63 17.44
CA ILE A 228 -13.09 -1.87 18.47
C ILE A 228 -14.30 -1.17 17.85
N ASP A 229 -14.14 -0.51 16.70
CA ASP A 229 -15.26 0.17 16.05
C ASP A 229 -16.34 -0.79 15.57
N ALA A 230 -15.95 -1.95 15.03
CA ALA A 230 -16.90 -3.00 14.69
C ALA A 230 -17.71 -3.47 15.91
N LEU A 231 -17.07 -3.56 17.08
CA LEU A 231 -17.73 -3.92 18.34
C LEU A 231 -18.63 -2.81 18.86
N LYS A 232 -18.17 -1.55 18.77
CA LYS A 232 -18.97 -0.39 19.15
C LYS A 232 -20.27 -0.35 18.35
N ASP A 233 -20.18 -0.49 17.04
CA ASP A 233 -21.33 -0.50 16.15
C ASP A 233 -22.30 -1.65 16.46
N ASP A 234 -21.79 -2.87 16.67
CA ASP A 234 -22.64 -4.03 16.98
C ASP A 234 -23.37 -3.87 18.32
N LEU A 235 -22.67 -3.42 19.37
CA LEU A 235 -23.25 -3.22 20.70
C LEU A 235 -24.23 -2.04 20.75
N LEU A 236 -23.95 -0.93 20.07
CA LEU A 236 -24.89 0.19 19.97
C LEU A 236 -26.19 -0.22 19.28
N GLY A 237 -26.10 -1.11 18.28
CA GLY A 237 -27.28 -1.72 17.66
C GLY A 237 -28.09 -2.61 18.59
N GLN A 238 -27.48 -3.21 19.62
CA GLN A 238 -28.21 -3.97 20.66
C GLN A 238 -28.85 -3.07 21.72
N ILE A 239 -28.20 -1.95 22.04
CA ILE A 239 -28.67 -0.99 23.04
C ILE A 239 -29.85 -0.17 22.50
N SER A 240 -29.78 0.20 21.23
CA SER A 240 -30.83 0.98 20.56
C SER A 240 -31.93 0.03 20.08
N GLN A 241 -32.90 -0.30 20.93
CA GLN A 241 -34.03 -1.19 20.57
C GLN A 241 -34.95 -0.63 19.46
N ASP A 242 -34.78 0.64 19.09
CA ASP A 242 -35.37 1.20 17.87
C ASP A 242 -34.41 1.01 16.70
N ASN A 243 -34.92 0.47 15.59
CA ASN A 243 -34.26 0.44 14.26
C ASN A 243 -33.85 1.84 13.72
N TYR A 244 -33.98 2.89 14.53
CA TYR A 244 -33.73 4.30 14.24
C TYR A 244 -32.75 4.98 15.22
N GLY A 245 -31.88 4.21 15.89
CA GLY A 245 -30.72 4.75 16.62
C GLY A 245 -29.69 5.40 15.69
N THR A 246 -30.02 6.59 15.19
CA THR A 246 -29.24 7.51 14.36
C THR A 246 -28.40 6.83 13.28
N PHE A 247 -28.99 6.79 12.08
CA PHE A 247 -28.35 6.60 10.77
C PHE A 247 -27.27 7.67 10.45
N ASP A 248 -26.44 8.06 11.43
CA ASP A 248 -25.25 8.85 11.12
C ASP A 248 -24.21 7.87 10.55
N TRP A 249 -24.23 7.76 9.23
CA TRP A 249 -23.24 7.03 8.44
C TRP A 249 -21.93 7.82 8.50
N THR A 250 -21.18 7.64 9.58
CA THR A 250 -19.85 8.21 9.68
C THR A 250 -18.90 7.48 8.72
N VAL A 251 -17.81 8.16 8.34
CA VAL A 251 -16.78 7.57 7.46
C VAL A 251 -16.17 6.32 8.10
N GLU A 252 -16.03 6.31 9.43
CA GLU A 252 -15.51 5.18 10.19
C GLU A 252 -16.40 3.94 10.05
N ARG A 253 -17.71 4.10 10.26
CA ARG A 253 -18.70 3.02 10.17
C ARG A 253 -18.78 2.50 8.73
N ALA A 254 -18.75 3.41 7.76
CA ALA A 254 -18.75 3.08 6.35
C ALA A 254 -17.58 2.17 5.96
N PHE A 255 -16.40 2.44 6.52
CA PHE A 255 -15.20 1.66 6.23
C PHE A 255 -15.27 0.25 6.83
N VAL A 256 -15.65 0.12 8.10
CA VAL A 256 -15.84 -1.18 8.78
C VAL A 256 -16.87 -2.02 8.04
N TRP A 257 -18.01 -1.43 7.67
CA TRP A 257 -19.05 -2.11 6.92
C TRP A 257 -18.56 -2.58 5.54
N MET A 258 -17.79 -1.73 4.84
CA MET A 258 -17.23 -2.09 3.54
C MET A 258 -16.23 -3.25 3.65
N LEU A 259 -15.36 -3.28 4.66
CA LEU A 259 -14.43 -4.39 4.89
C LEU A 259 -15.20 -5.72 5.03
N LYS A 260 -16.21 -5.73 5.91
CA LYS A 260 -17.06 -6.90 6.13
C LYS A 260 -17.75 -7.35 4.85
N ARG A 261 -18.43 -6.42 4.15
CA ARG A 261 -19.15 -6.71 2.90
C ARG A 261 -18.22 -7.29 1.83
N ARG A 262 -17.03 -6.69 1.62
CA ARG A 262 -16.07 -7.15 0.61
C ARG A 262 -15.51 -8.53 0.95
N SER A 263 -15.35 -8.83 2.24
CA SER A 263 -14.94 -10.16 2.68
C SER A 263 -16.03 -11.21 2.42
N GLU A 264 -17.30 -10.88 2.69
CA GLU A 264 -18.45 -11.74 2.41
C GLU A 264 -18.63 -11.99 0.91
N GLU A 265 -18.37 -10.98 0.06
CA GLU A 265 -18.35 -11.11 -1.39
C GLU A 265 -17.12 -11.90 -1.92
N GLY A 266 -16.20 -12.32 -1.04
CA GLY A 266 -14.98 -13.03 -1.43
C GLY A 266 -13.98 -12.17 -2.21
N ARG A 267 -14.05 -10.84 -2.09
CA ARG A 267 -13.19 -9.89 -2.82
C ARG A 267 -11.94 -9.50 -2.05
N VAL A 268 -11.93 -9.69 -0.73
CA VAL A 268 -10.78 -9.42 0.15
C VAL A 268 -10.59 -10.55 1.15
N HIS A 269 -9.35 -10.80 1.52
CA HIS A 269 -8.99 -11.63 2.67
C HIS A 269 -8.81 -10.73 3.88
N LEU A 270 -9.51 -11.03 4.98
CA LEU A 270 -9.33 -10.33 6.25
C LEU A 270 -8.56 -11.24 7.20
N CYS A 271 -7.49 -10.70 7.79
CA CYS A 271 -6.64 -11.34 8.77
C CYS A 271 -6.50 -10.41 9.98
N ILE A 272 -6.47 -10.97 11.18
CA ILE A 272 -6.21 -10.21 12.40
C ILE A 272 -4.79 -10.56 12.84
N PRO A 273 -3.86 -9.59 12.91
CA PRO A 273 -2.54 -9.80 13.50
C PRO A 273 -2.64 -10.24 14.96
N MET A 274 -1.68 -11.05 15.43
CA MET A 274 -1.70 -11.58 16.80
C MET A 274 -1.66 -10.47 17.86
N SER A 275 -0.87 -9.42 17.62
CA SER A 275 -0.81 -8.23 18.47
C SER A 275 -2.18 -7.55 18.57
N ALA A 276 -2.85 -7.37 17.43
CA ALA A 276 -4.14 -6.71 17.36
C ALA A 276 -5.26 -7.52 18.04
N GLU A 277 -5.24 -8.85 17.88
CA GLU A 277 -6.17 -9.76 18.54
C GLU A 277 -5.99 -9.74 20.07
N ALA A 278 -4.74 -9.81 20.55
CA ALA A 278 -4.44 -9.77 21.97
C ALA A 278 -4.87 -8.45 22.62
N GLU A 279 -4.60 -7.31 21.97
CA GLU A 279 -5.04 -6.01 22.48
C GLU A 279 -6.57 -5.90 22.49
N PHE A 280 -7.24 -6.34 21.42
CA PHE A 280 -8.69 -6.35 21.33
C PHE A 280 -9.31 -7.16 22.47
N LEU A 281 -8.85 -8.41 22.67
CA LEU A 281 -9.31 -9.27 23.76
C LEU A 281 -9.11 -8.65 25.14
N ASN A 282 -7.95 -8.00 25.38
CA ASN A 282 -7.68 -7.33 26.65
C ASN A 282 -8.64 -6.16 26.89
N ARG A 283 -8.91 -5.35 25.85
CA ARG A 283 -9.85 -4.22 25.91
C ARG A 283 -11.32 -4.63 26.03
N THR A 284 -11.65 -5.86 25.67
CA THR A 284 -13.02 -6.39 25.72
C THR A 284 -13.24 -7.46 26.78
N ARG A 285 -12.26 -7.70 27.67
CA ARG A 285 -12.30 -8.80 28.65
C ARG A 285 -13.46 -8.76 29.66
N SER A 286 -14.10 -7.60 29.84
CA SER A 286 -15.29 -7.47 30.70
C SER A 286 -16.17 -6.29 30.28
N PRO A 287 -17.49 -6.32 30.56
CA PRO A 287 -18.38 -5.20 30.28
C PRO A 287 -17.97 -3.88 30.95
N LYS A 288 -17.33 -3.96 32.12
CA LYS A 288 -16.82 -2.77 32.83
C LYS A 288 -15.70 -2.08 32.04
N ILE A 289 -14.80 -2.86 31.45
CA ILE A 289 -13.65 -2.33 30.69
C ILE A 289 -14.10 -1.91 29.30
N ALA A 290 -14.91 -2.73 28.63
CA ALA A 290 -15.48 -2.40 27.33
C ALA A 290 -16.29 -1.09 27.35
N ARG A 291 -16.90 -0.74 28.49
CA ARG A 291 -17.62 0.55 28.64
C ARG A 291 -16.74 1.77 28.39
N ALA A 292 -15.43 1.68 28.68
CA ALA A 292 -14.48 2.77 28.48
C ALA A 292 -14.25 3.08 26.98
N LEU A 293 -14.52 2.13 26.09
CA LEU A 293 -14.42 2.29 24.63
C LEU A 293 -15.49 3.25 24.06
N PHE A 294 -16.55 3.50 24.83
CA PHE A 294 -17.68 4.37 24.49
C PHE A 294 -17.61 5.69 25.29
N SER A 295 -16.41 6.22 25.52
CA SER A 295 -16.23 7.50 26.24
C SER A 295 -16.74 8.70 25.45
N ASP A 296 -16.85 8.55 24.14
CA ASP A 296 -17.34 9.51 23.15
C ASP A 296 -18.86 9.43 22.91
N VAL A 297 -19.52 8.38 23.41
CA VAL A 297 -20.96 8.16 23.22
C VAL A 297 -21.69 8.17 24.55
N HIS A 298 -22.76 8.95 24.65
CA HIS A 298 -23.61 8.93 25.83
C HIS A 298 -24.42 7.63 25.87
N ILE A 299 -24.15 6.78 26.84
CA ILE A 299 -24.90 5.55 27.11
C ILE A 299 -25.26 5.53 28.59
N ASP A 300 -26.56 5.46 28.88
CA ASP A 300 -27.07 5.32 30.23
C ASP A 300 -26.49 4.06 30.92
N ASN A 301 -26.03 4.22 32.16
CA ASN A 301 -25.33 3.15 32.88
C ASN A 301 -26.27 1.99 33.27
N LYS A 302 -27.55 2.26 33.53
CA LYS A 302 -28.55 1.21 33.80
C LYS A 302 -28.80 0.41 32.53
N VAL A 303 -28.97 1.10 31.40
CA VAL A 303 -29.16 0.46 30.08
C VAL A 303 -27.95 -0.42 29.74
N TRP A 304 -26.73 0.12 29.83
CA TRP A 304 -25.51 -0.64 29.58
C TRP A 304 -25.43 -1.92 30.42
N LYS A 305 -25.65 -1.82 31.74
CA LYS A 305 -25.59 -2.98 32.64
C LYS A 305 -26.68 -4.01 32.36
N SER A 306 -27.86 -3.57 31.93
CA SER A 306 -28.98 -4.46 31.60
C SER A 306 -28.81 -5.17 30.26
N THR A 307 -28.20 -4.52 29.27
CA THR A 307 -28.06 -5.04 27.91
C THR A 307 -26.73 -5.77 27.72
N VAL A 308 -25.60 -5.13 28.05
CA VAL A 308 -24.25 -5.63 27.79
C VAL A 308 -23.78 -6.52 28.94
N THR A 309 -24.34 -7.73 28.99
CA THR A 309 -23.89 -8.79 29.90
C THR A 309 -22.55 -9.39 29.46
N SER A 310 -21.82 -10.03 30.37
CA SER A 310 -20.56 -10.72 30.02
C SER A 310 -20.77 -11.77 28.92
N LYS A 311 -21.89 -12.49 28.95
CA LYS A 311 -22.26 -13.48 27.93
C LYS A 311 -22.49 -12.82 26.56
N LEU A 312 -23.26 -11.74 26.51
CA LEU A 312 -23.51 -11.02 25.26
C LEU A 312 -22.20 -10.47 24.69
N LEU A 313 -21.39 -9.81 25.52
CA LEU A 313 -20.11 -9.23 25.11
C LEU A 313 -19.20 -10.31 24.50
N GLN A 314 -19.03 -11.44 25.19
CA GLN A 314 -18.21 -12.55 24.68
C GLN A 314 -18.72 -13.06 23.33
N GLN A 315 -20.03 -13.25 23.18
CA GLN A 315 -20.64 -13.66 21.90
C GLN A 315 -20.35 -12.65 20.78
N ARG A 316 -20.38 -11.34 21.07
CA ARG A 316 -20.11 -10.30 20.07
C ARG A 316 -18.62 -10.21 19.72
N VAL A 317 -17.74 -10.35 20.70
CA VAL A 317 -16.29 -10.44 20.49
C VAL A 317 -15.94 -11.62 19.58
N GLU A 318 -16.44 -12.82 19.88
CA GLU A 318 -16.23 -14.03 19.06
C GLU A 318 -16.79 -13.86 17.64
N TYR A 319 -17.96 -13.21 17.51
CA TYR A 319 -18.54 -12.88 16.21
C TYR A 319 -17.62 -11.98 15.36
N ILE A 320 -17.02 -10.96 15.96
CA ILE A 320 -16.12 -10.03 15.28
C ILE A 320 -14.82 -10.72 14.88
N LEU A 321 -14.19 -11.45 15.81
CA LEU A 321 -12.97 -12.21 15.53
C LEU A 321 -13.18 -13.18 14.37
N ARG A 322 -14.30 -13.90 14.34
CA ARG A 322 -14.64 -14.80 13.22
C ARG A 322 -14.89 -14.04 11.92
N THR A 323 -15.46 -12.84 11.98
CA THR A 323 -15.80 -12.04 10.80
C THR A 323 -14.57 -11.42 10.14
N PHE A 324 -13.65 -10.89 10.94
CA PHE A 324 -12.44 -10.21 10.48
C PHE A 324 -11.20 -11.12 10.43
N GLY A 325 -11.23 -12.30 11.05
CA GLY A 325 -10.15 -13.30 11.04
C GLY A 325 -10.43 -14.52 10.18
N LYS A 326 -11.20 -14.37 9.09
CA LYS A 326 -11.56 -15.49 8.19
C LYS A 326 -10.36 -16.11 7.47
N PHE A 327 -9.31 -15.32 7.26
CA PHE A 327 -8.08 -15.75 6.63
C PHE A 327 -6.97 -15.80 7.67
N ARG A 328 -6.18 -16.88 7.63
CA ARG A 328 -4.95 -17.02 8.43
C ARG A 328 -3.78 -17.07 7.47
N ALA A 329 -2.82 -16.18 7.68
CA ALA A 329 -1.56 -16.19 6.99
C ALA A 329 -0.49 -16.52 8.03
N GLU A 330 0.28 -17.59 7.80
CA GLU A 330 1.41 -17.89 8.66
C GLU A 330 2.49 -16.82 8.46
N VAL A 331 3.07 -16.39 9.57
CA VAL A 331 4.21 -15.47 9.59
C VAL A 331 5.42 -16.29 10.02
N ASP A 332 6.45 -16.27 9.19
CA ASP A 332 7.76 -16.80 9.55
C ASP A 332 8.36 -15.89 10.64
N MET A 333 8.45 -16.42 11.85
CA MET A 333 8.90 -15.66 13.02
C MET A 333 10.39 -15.30 12.93
N ASP A 334 11.21 -16.15 12.32
CA ASP A 334 12.65 -15.88 12.17
C ASP A 334 12.83 -14.76 11.16
N ALA A 335 12.16 -14.85 10.00
CA ALA A 335 12.17 -13.78 9.01
C ALA A 335 11.60 -12.47 9.55
N LYS A 336 10.59 -12.53 10.42
CA LYS A 336 9.98 -11.35 11.07
C LYS A 336 10.98 -10.58 11.92
N LEU A 337 11.88 -11.28 12.62
CA LEU A 337 12.93 -10.67 13.46
C LEU A 337 14.02 -9.98 12.62
N GLU A 338 14.23 -10.44 11.38
CA GLU A 338 15.22 -9.88 10.45
C GLU A 338 14.72 -8.63 9.71
N VAL A 339 13.45 -8.24 9.87
CA VAL A 339 12.91 -7.04 9.23
C VAL A 339 13.54 -5.78 9.83
N ASP A 340 14.41 -5.13 9.06
CA ASP A 340 15.00 -3.83 9.38
C ASP A 340 13.96 -2.70 9.28
N LEU A 341 13.20 -2.54 10.36
CA LEU A 341 12.25 -1.45 10.53
C LEU A 341 12.91 -0.21 11.14
N ASP A 342 13.94 -0.39 11.97
CA ASP A 342 14.56 0.70 12.74
C ASP A 342 15.21 1.73 11.83
N THR A 343 15.98 1.29 10.82
CA THR A 343 16.56 2.21 9.82
C THR A 343 15.47 3.00 9.09
N PHE A 344 14.35 2.34 8.77
CA PHE A 344 13.20 2.99 8.16
C PHE A 344 12.59 4.05 9.08
N LEU A 345 12.40 3.73 10.37
CA LEU A 345 11.78 4.62 11.35
C LEU A 345 12.65 5.84 11.63
N ILE A 346 13.96 5.65 11.84
CA ILE A 346 14.93 6.72 12.09
C ILE A 346 14.92 7.74 10.94
N ARG A 347 14.91 7.25 9.70
CA ARG A 347 14.84 8.09 8.48
C ARG A 347 13.56 8.93 8.40
N HIS A 348 12.48 8.52 9.07
CA HIS A 348 11.21 9.26 9.13
C HIS A 348 10.94 9.86 10.53
N SER A 349 11.98 10.00 11.36
CA SER A 349 11.87 10.47 12.75
C SER A 349 11.15 11.82 12.90
N GLU A 350 11.31 12.75 11.97
CA GLU A 350 10.61 14.05 11.99
C GLU A 350 9.07 13.91 11.99
N ILE A 351 8.53 12.92 11.27
CA ILE A 351 7.07 12.68 11.24
C ILE A 351 6.63 12.06 12.57
N PHE A 352 7.37 11.07 13.04
CA PHE A 352 7.05 10.38 14.29
C PHE A 352 7.14 11.31 15.49
N GLN A 353 8.07 12.26 15.48
CA GLN A 353 8.13 13.33 16.46
C GLN A 353 6.84 14.16 16.45
N LYS A 354 6.39 14.64 15.29
CA LYS A 354 5.15 15.43 15.19
C LYS A 354 3.89 14.62 15.55
N VAL A 355 3.85 13.34 15.19
CA VAL A 355 2.78 12.41 15.61
C VAL A 355 2.76 12.27 17.12
N THR A 356 3.93 12.10 17.73
CA THR A 356 4.08 11.96 19.18
C THR A 356 3.62 13.23 19.90
N GLU A 357 4.09 14.39 19.46
CA GLU A 357 3.66 15.70 19.97
C GLU A 357 2.14 15.87 19.86
N ALA A 358 1.53 15.50 18.73
CA ALA A 358 0.08 15.54 18.54
C ALA A 358 -0.67 14.59 19.49
N LYS A 359 -0.18 13.34 19.65
CA LYS A 359 -0.76 12.35 20.57
C LYS A 359 -0.67 12.81 22.03
N GLN A 360 0.45 13.41 22.43
CA GLN A 360 0.67 14.00 23.76
C GLN A 360 -0.28 15.17 24.04
N LEU A 361 -0.51 16.06 23.06
CA LEU A 361 -1.42 17.19 23.22
C LEU A 361 -2.90 16.78 23.27
N ALA A 362 -3.24 15.63 22.67
CA ALA A 362 -4.63 15.20 22.50
C ALA A 362 -5.21 14.46 23.71
N ARG A 363 -4.36 13.89 24.58
CA ARG A 363 -4.77 13.00 25.67
C ARG A 363 -3.98 13.29 26.94
N ASP A 364 -4.66 13.22 28.09
CA ASP A 364 -4.02 13.31 29.40
C ASP A 364 -3.10 12.10 29.69
N ASP A 365 -3.39 10.96 29.04
CA ASP A 365 -2.60 9.74 29.08
C ASP A 365 -2.34 9.28 27.62
N PRO A 366 -1.27 9.80 26.99
CA PRO A 366 -0.95 9.44 25.62
C PRO A 366 -0.48 7.99 25.52
N PRO A 367 -0.73 7.32 24.39
CA PRO A 367 -0.19 5.98 24.16
C PRO A 367 1.33 5.95 24.35
N PRO A 368 1.88 4.83 24.86
CA PRO A 368 3.33 4.66 24.98
C PRO A 368 4.00 4.78 23.60
N ARG A 369 5.25 5.20 23.58
CA ARG A 369 6.08 5.18 22.37
C ARG A 369 7.19 4.14 22.56
N SER A 370 7.81 3.76 21.45
CA SER A 370 8.99 2.91 21.48
C SER A 370 10.23 3.78 21.36
N GLU A 371 11.31 3.37 22.04
CA GLU A 371 12.59 4.05 22.04
C GLU A 371 13.55 3.40 21.03
N ILE A 372 14.09 4.20 20.11
CA ILE A 372 15.17 3.81 19.19
C ILE A 372 16.22 4.92 19.23
N ASP A 373 17.49 4.57 19.38
CA ASP A 373 18.62 5.53 19.48
C ASP A 373 18.38 6.65 20.52
N GLY A 374 17.81 6.32 21.67
CA GLY A 374 17.55 7.28 22.75
C GLY A 374 16.38 8.24 22.49
N ARG A 375 15.56 8.00 21.45
CA ARG A 375 14.39 8.83 21.12
C ARG A 375 13.10 8.03 21.28
N ASP A 376 12.26 8.44 22.23
CA ASP A 376 10.97 7.83 22.53
C ASP A 376 9.83 8.48 21.73
N ILE A 377 9.85 8.28 20.41
CA ILE A 377 8.92 8.91 19.46
C ILE A 377 8.28 7.92 18.50
N TYR A 378 8.67 6.65 18.53
CA TYR A 378 8.30 5.67 17.49
C TYR A 378 7.01 4.92 17.85
N PRO A 379 6.36 4.26 16.86
CA PRO A 379 5.09 3.55 17.07
C PRO A 379 5.11 2.56 18.24
N GLU A 380 3.93 2.20 18.75
CA GLU A 380 3.83 1.22 19.84
C GLU A 380 4.37 -0.15 19.40
N PRO A 381 4.85 -1.00 20.34
CA PRO A 381 5.32 -2.34 20.00
C PRO A 381 4.30 -3.16 19.20
N GLY A 382 3.00 -2.99 19.49
CA GLY A 382 1.92 -3.61 18.73
C GLY A 382 1.86 -3.16 17.26
N ASP A 383 2.01 -1.86 17.00
CA ASP A 383 2.04 -1.29 15.66
C ASP A 383 3.27 -1.77 14.88
N LEU A 384 4.45 -1.78 15.53
CA LEU A 384 5.68 -2.31 14.95
C LEU A 384 5.53 -3.79 14.57
N ASP A 385 4.82 -4.56 15.38
CA ASP A 385 4.53 -5.97 15.09
C ASP A 385 3.67 -6.13 13.83
N ILE A 386 2.62 -5.30 13.67
CA ILE A 386 1.77 -5.27 12.47
C ILE A 386 2.58 -4.85 11.23
N MET A 387 3.50 -3.88 11.35
CA MET A 387 4.37 -3.47 10.25
C MET A 387 5.30 -4.62 9.81
N ARG A 388 5.86 -5.37 10.76
CA ARG A 388 6.70 -6.54 10.46
C ARG A 388 5.89 -7.66 9.81
N ASP A 389 4.73 -8.01 10.35
CA ASP A 389 3.82 -9.00 9.76
C ASP A 389 3.46 -8.64 8.31
N SER A 390 3.09 -7.38 8.09
CA SER A 390 2.75 -6.85 6.77
C SER A 390 3.91 -6.98 5.79
N THR A 391 5.14 -6.72 6.25
CA THR A 391 6.37 -6.86 5.46
C THR A 391 6.62 -8.31 5.05
N ILE A 392 6.47 -9.26 5.99
CA ILE A 392 6.62 -10.69 5.70
C ILE A 392 5.56 -11.15 4.70
N HIS A 393 4.30 -10.78 4.88
CA HIS A 393 3.26 -11.11 3.92
C HIS A 393 3.53 -10.50 2.54
N ALA A 394 4.04 -9.27 2.46
CA ALA A 394 4.38 -8.63 1.20
C ALA A 394 5.58 -9.30 0.49
N ALA A 395 6.54 -9.82 1.26
CA ALA A 395 7.68 -10.60 0.73
C ALA A 395 7.33 -12.05 0.37
N SER A 396 6.28 -12.61 0.99
CA SER A 396 5.83 -13.98 0.78
C SER A 396 5.14 -14.20 -0.57
N THR A 397 4.80 -15.47 -0.86
CA THR A 397 4.17 -15.89 -2.12
C THR A 397 2.74 -16.41 -1.94
N ILE A 398 2.01 -15.93 -0.91
CA ILE A 398 0.64 -16.36 -0.55
C ILE A 398 -0.26 -16.50 -1.79
N PRO A 399 -0.91 -17.66 -2.01
CA PRO A 399 -1.76 -17.88 -3.18
C PRO A 399 -2.89 -16.85 -3.33
N ASP A 400 -3.22 -16.46 -4.57
CA ASP A 400 -4.33 -15.58 -4.94
C ASP A 400 -4.34 -14.17 -4.29
N VAL A 401 -3.28 -13.80 -3.56
CA VAL A 401 -3.11 -12.47 -2.96
C VAL A 401 -2.34 -11.54 -3.91
N GLY A 402 -2.89 -10.36 -4.15
CA GLY A 402 -2.35 -9.35 -5.07
C GLY A 402 -1.59 -8.20 -4.39
N CYS A 403 -1.98 -7.85 -3.17
CA CYS A 403 -1.31 -6.84 -2.34
C CYS A 403 -1.64 -7.05 -0.86
N VAL A 404 -0.82 -6.46 0.01
CA VAL A 404 -1.03 -6.42 1.46
C VAL A 404 -1.45 -5.01 1.86
N LEU A 405 -2.50 -4.92 2.67
CA LEU A 405 -3.06 -3.67 3.19
C LEU A 405 -3.20 -3.77 4.71
N VAL A 406 -2.97 -2.66 5.42
CA VAL A 406 -3.28 -2.53 6.85
C VAL A 406 -4.51 -1.64 6.98
N ALA A 407 -5.61 -2.17 7.48
CA ALA A 407 -6.78 -1.40 7.84
C ALA A 407 -6.58 -0.79 9.22
N THR A 408 -6.30 0.51 9.26
CA THR A 408 -5.98 1.26 10.48
C THR A 408 -6.35 2.72 10.31
N ARG A 409 -6.60 3.41 11.42
CA ARG A 409 -6.71 4.87 11.47
C ARG A 409 -5.55 5.53 12.19
N ASP A 410 -4.54 4.77 12.60
CA ASP A 410 -3.40 5.34 13.28
C ASP A 410 -2.51 6.10 12.29
N SER A 411 -2.26 7.37 12.65
CA SER A 411 -1.28 8.27 12.04
C SER A 411 0.10 7.64 11.81
N ASP A 412 0.53 6.72 12.70
CA ASP A 412 1.79 5.99 12.60
C ASP A 412 1.89 5.16 11.31
N PHE A 413 0.74 4.78 10.72
CA PHE A 413 0.68 4.13 9.42
C PHE A 413 0.23 5.10 8.32
N THR A 414 -0.86 5.85 8.54
CA THR A 414 -1.54 6.57 7.46
C THR A 414 -0.69 7.70 6.88
N LEU A 415 0.10 8.39 7.71
CA LEU A 415 0.97 9.50 7.25
C LEU A 415 2.15 9.00 6.41
N ILE A 416 2.63 7.79 6.66
CA ILE A 416 3.78 7.20 5.96
C ILE A 416 3.41 6.04 5.01
N SER A 417 2.12 5.81 4.74
CA SER A 417 1.64 4.69 3.93
C SER A 417 2.37 4.49 2.59
N ARG A 418 2.78 5.58 1.92
CA ARG A 418 3.51 5.50 0.66
C ARG A 418 4.95 5.04 0.86
N ALA A 419 5.60 5.47 1.94
CA ALA A 419 6.95 5.04 2.29
C ALA A 419 6.94 3.55 2.66
N LEU A 420 5.95 3.11 3.44
CA LEU A 420 5.72 1.70 3.75
C LEU A 420 5.54 0.87 2.46
N HIS A 421 4.81 1.39 1.47
CA HIS A 421 4.66 0.72 0.19
C HIS A 421 5.98 0.64 -0.60
N ASP A 422 6.70 1.76 -0.70
CA ASP A 422 7.92 1.85 -1.50
C ASP A 422 9.06 0.98 -0.95
N ASP A 423 9.15 0.82 0.37
CA ASP A 423 10.21 0.08 1.05
C ASP A 423 9.81 -1.38 1.37
N PHE A 424 8.58 -1.60 1.84
CA PHE A 424 8.14 -2.93 2.31
C PHE A 424 7.06 -3.58 1.45
N GLY A 425 6.34 -2.83 0.61
CA GLY A 425 5.38 -3.38 -0.35
C GLY A 425 3.95 -3.53 0.16
N PHE A 426 3.58 -2.88 1.27
CA PHE A 426 2.22 -2.84 1.80
C PHE A 426 1.74 -1.38 1.97
N ASP A 427 0.42 -1.16 1.96
CA ASP A 427 -0.18 0.16 2.17
C ASP A 427 -1.05 0.19 3.44
N ALA A 428 -1.32 1.38 3.97
CA ALA A 428 -2.34 1.60 4.99
C ALA A 428 -3.61 2.19 4.38
N ILE A 429 -4.77 1.72 4.83
CA ILE A 429 -6.09 2.17 4.38
C ILE A 429 -6.99 2.48 5.58
N SER A 430 -7.74 3.57 5.49
CA SER A 430 -8.64 4.04 6.55
C SER A 430 -10.06 4.34 6.05
N THR A 431 -10.31 4.18 4.74
CA THR A 431 -11.60 4.52 4.11
C THR A 431 -12.08 3.48 3.10
N ALA A 432 -13.39 3.44 2.90
CA ALA A 432 -14.01 2.58 1.88
C ALA A 432 -13.54 2.93 0.45
N GLN A 433 -13.24 4.20 0.16
CA GLN A 433 -12.73 4.62 -1.15
C GLN A 433 -11.34 4.04 -1.41
N GLN A 434 -10.44 4.11 -0.44
CA GLN A 434 -9.11 3.51 -0.55
C GLN A 434 -9.21 2.00 -0.78
N LEU A 435 -9.98 1.29 0.05
CA LEU A 435 -10.19 -0.15 -0.12
C LEU A 435 -10.69 -0.50 -1.54
N ASN A 436 -11.71 0.20 -2.03
CA ASN A 436 -12.26 -0.03 -3.36
C ASN A 436 -11.28 0.35 -4.50
N SER A 437 -10.25 1.16 -4.24
CA SER A 437 -9.20 1.42 -5.22
C SER A 437 -8.23 0.24 -5.38
N HIS A 438 -8.16 -0.66 -4.39
CA HIS A 438 -7.35 -1.89 -4.46
C HIS A 438 -8.15 -3.10 -4.96
N ILE A 439 -9.48 -3.02 -4.89
CA ILE A 439 -10.37 -4.05 -5.45
C ILE A 439 -10.63 -3.65 -6.90
N LEU A 440 -9.96 -4.32 -7.83
CA LEU A 440 -10.13 -4.10 -9.26
C LEU A 440 -11.62 -4.11 -9.62
N ARG A 441 -12.04 -3.02 -10.29
CA ARG A 441 -13.33 -2.98 -11.00
C ARG A 441 -13.15 -3.87 -12.22
N ASN A 442 -13.76 -5.06 -12.20
CA ASN A 442 -14.11 -5.74 -13.44
C ASN A 442 -15.10 -4.89 -14.23
#